data_AF-A0A7R8Z9S1-F1
#
_entry.id   AF-A0A7R8Z9S1-F1
#
_cell.length_a   1.000
_cell.length_b   1.000
_cell.length_c   1.000
_cell.angle_alpha   90.00
_cell.angle_beta   90.00
_cell.angle_gamma   90.00
#
_symmetry.space_group_name_H-M   'P 1'
#
loop_
_entity.id
_entity.type
_entity.pdbx_description
1 polymer ?
#
loop_
_entity_poly.entity_id
_entity_poly.type
_entity_poly.pdbx_seq_one_letter_code
_entity_poly.pdbx_strand_id
1 'polypeptide(L)' 'MKNNRDNVYDCTSSNFDGMIAVMSPEDSWVCKWQRINRFCKGVYAISVSGRLPATVIREMKSRGLVYRPRDTSQR' A
#
# COMPACT_ATOMS: atom_id res chain seq x y z
N MET A 1 -0.11 -12.82 5.93
CA MET A 1 -0.94 -12.11 6.93
C MET A 1 -2.16 -12.91 7.35
N LYS A 2 -2.88 -13.59 6.43
CA LYS A 2 -4.01 -14.48 6.81
C LYS A 2 -3.58 -15.45 7.92
N ASN A 3 -4.37 -15.53 8.98
CA ASN A 3 -4.16 -16.37 10.18
C ASN A 3 -2.92 -16.01 11.04
N ASN A 4 -2.28 -14.86 10.84
CA ASN A 4 -1.19 -14.39 11.69
C ASN A 4 -1.42 -12.91 12.04
N ARG A 5 -1.79 -12.64 13.30
CA ARG A 5 -2.19 -11.31 13.77
C ARG A 5 -1.00 -10.36 13.89
N ASP A 6 0.17 -10.84 14.29
CA ASP A 6 1.38 -10.02 14.40
C ASP A 6 1.78 -9.49 13.03
N ASN A 7 1.74 -10.34 12.00
CA ASN A 7 1.99 -9.92 10.62
C ASN A 7 0.96 -8.91 10.11
N VAL A 8 -0.26 -8.88 10.65
CA VAL A 8 -1.25 -7.83 10.30
C VAL A 8 -0.79 -6.49 10.87
N TYR A 9 -0.39 -6.45 12.14
CA TYR A 9 0.10 -5.22 12.77
C TYR A 9 1.39 -4.70 12.13
N ASP A 10 2.29 -5.59 11.73
CA ASP A 10 3.56 -5.21 11.10
C ASP A 10 3.42 -4.70 9.67
N CYS A 11 2.41 -5.18 8.92
CA CYS A 11 2.25 -4.90 7.49
C CYS A 11 1.07 -3.97 7.16
N THR A 12 0.35 -3.48 8.16
CA THR A 12 -0.76 -2.53 8.00
C THR A 12 -0.61 -1.38 9.00
N SER A 13 -1.30 -0.27 8.72
CA SER A 13 -1.31 0.90 9.60
C SER A 13 -2.74 1.34 9.81
N SER A 14 -3.11 1.62 11.05
CA SER A 14 -4.38 2.28 11.40
C SER A 14 -4.32 3.79 11.14
N ASN A 15 -3.13 4.36 10.90
CA ASN A 15 -2.94 5.78 10.62
C ASN A 15 -2.81 6.00 9.12
N PHE A 16 -3.89 6.45 8.50
CA PHE A 16 -3.97 6.76 7.08
C PHE A 16 -4.86 7.97 6.84
N ASP A 17 -4.60 8.69 5.76
CA ASP A 17 -5.34 9.89 5.36
C ASP A 17 -6.05 9.68 4.04
N GLY A 18 -7.31 10.11 3.99
CA GLY A 18 -8.18 10.04 2.81
C GLY A 18 -8.52 8.63 2.35
N MET A 19 -9.60 8.49 1.59
CA MET A 19 -10.03 7.23 1.01
C MET A 19 -10.41 7.39 -0.46
N ILE A 20 -10.13 6.36 -1.25
CA ILE A 20 -10.43 6.26 -2.67
C ILE A 20 -11.21 4.97 -2.89
N ALA A 21 -12.45 5.09 -3.35
CA ALA A 21 -13.24 3.96 -3.85
C ALA A 21 -12.89 3.72 -5.33
N VAL A 22 -12.14 2.66 -5.60
CA VAL A 22 -11.65 2.33 -6.94
C VAL A 22 -12.59 1.34 -7.63
N MET A 23 -13.23 1.78 -8.71
CA MET A 23 -14.16 0.99 -9.52
C MET A 23 -13.57 0.48 -10.84
N SER A 24 -12.68 1.28 -11.45
CA SER A 24 -12.00 0.97 -12.71
C SER A 24 -10.51 1.39 -12.63
N PRO A 25 -9.64 0.59 -11.99
CA PRO A 25 -8.24 0.94 -11.75
C PRO A 25 -7.45 1.31 -13.03
N GLU A 26 -7.65 0.55 -14.09
CA GLU A 26 -6.93 0.64 -15.37
C GLU A 26 -7.22 1.94 -16.15
N ASP A 27 -8.43 2.49 -15.98
CA ASP A 27 -8.94 3.67 -16.69
C ASP A 27 -9.07 4.92 -15.78
N SER A 28 -8.42 4.90 -14.62
CA SER A 28 -8.49 6.00 -13.66
C SER A 28 -7.17 6.77 -13.59
N TRP A 29 -7.22 8.08 -13.88
CA TRP A 29 -6.09 8.97 -13.66
C TRP A 29 -5.65 8.99 -12.18
N VAL A 30 -6.61 9.01 -11.26
CA VAL A 30 -6.35 8.95 -9.80
C VAL A 30 -5.57 7.68 -9.46
N CYS A 31 -5.94 6.54 -10.04
CA CYS A 31 -5.23 5.27 -9.80
C CYS A 31 -3.83 5.24 -10.41
N LYS A 32 -3.62 5.90 -11.56
CA LYS A 32 -2.28 6.08 -12.16
C LYS A 32 -1.41 6.94 -11.25
N TRP A 33 -1.93 8.07 -10.78
CA TRP A 33 -1.24 8.96 -9.83
C TRP A 33 -0.86 8.22 -8.54
N GLN A 34 -1.80 7.44 -7.99
CA GLN A 34 -1.61 6.67 -6.76
C GLN A 34 -0.84 5.35 -6.95
N ARG A 35 -0.44 4.99 -8.18
CA ARG A 35 0.25 3.74 -8.50
C ARG A 35 -0.51 2.50 -7.98
N ILE A 36 -1.82 2.51 -8.18
CA ILE A 36 -2.75 1.41 -7.85
C ILE A 36 -3.57 0.97 -9.08
N ASN A 37 -3.27 1.49 -10.27
CA ASN A 37 -3.97 1.17 -11.52
C ASN A 37 -3.85 -0.29 -11.99
N ARG A 38 -3.00 -1.09 -11.34
CA ARG A 38 -2.85 -2.54 -11.58
C ARG A 38 -3.37 -3.40 -10.41
N PHE A 39 -3.97 -2.78 -9.40
CA PHE A 39 -4.51 -3.48 -8.24
C PHE A 39 -6.01 -3.72 -8.39
N CYS A 40 -6.57 -4.55 -7.52
CA CYS A 40 -7.99 -4.90 -7.56
C CYS A 40 -8.90 -3.69 -7.29
N LYS A 41 -10.15 -3.78 -7.73
CA LYS A 41 -11.22 -2.87 -7.29
C LYS A 41 -11.37 -2.94 -5.77
N GLY A 42 -11.66 -1.82 -5.13
CA GLY A 42 -11.76 -1.75 -3.67
C GLY A 42 -11.46 -0.37 -3.10
N VAL A 43 -11.31 -0.29 -1.77
CA VAL A 43 -11.02 0.96 -1.05
C VAL A 43 -9.53 1.03 -0.72
N TYR A 44 -8.93 2.18 -1.04
CA TYR A 44 -7.52 2.47 -0.79
C TYR A 44 -7.37 3.79 -0.03
N ALA A 45 -6.29 3.95 0.73
CA ALA A 45 -5.94 5.22 1.35
C ALA A 45 -5.19 6.16 0.38
N ILE A 46 -5.27 7.47 0.59
CA ILE A 46 -4.47 8.45 -0.17
C ILE A 46 -3.03 8.45 0.32
N SER A 47 -2.83 8.45 1.64
CA SER A 47 -1.54 8.35 2.33
C SER A 47 -1.63 7.31 3.44
N VAL A 48 -0.58 6.53 3.65
CA VAL A 48 -0.47 5.58 4.77
C VAL A 48 0.80 5.90 5.55
N SER A 49 0.64 6.31 6.80
CA SER A 49 1.77 6.61 7.67
C SER A 49 2.45 5.32 8.14
N GLY A 50 3.78 5.37 8.21
CA GLY A 50 4.62 4.26 8.64
C GLY A 50 5.37 3.58 7.50
N ARG A 51 6.18 2.59 7.86
CA ARG A 51 7.00 1.81 6.93
C ARG A 51 6.95 0.34 7.27
N LEU A 52 7.06 -0.51 6.25
CA LEU A 52 7.21 -1.94 6.48
C LEU A 52 8.52 -2.23 7.24
N PRO A 53 8.56 -3.28 8.08
CA PRO A 53 9.78 -3.72 8.74
C PRO A 53 10.90 -4.04 7.73
N ALA A 54 12.15 -3.77 8.12
CA ALA A 54 13.31 -3.98 7.24
C ALA A 54 13.48 -5.43 6.78
N THR A 55 13.09 -6.40 7.64
CA THR A 55 13.08 -7.82 7.33
C THR A 55 12.13 -8.15 6.16
N VAL A 56 10.90 -7.62 6.21
CA VAL A 56 9.89 -7.77 5.14
C VAL A 56 10.38 -7.11 3.85
N ILE A 57 10.94 -5.90 3.93
CA ILE A 57 11.49 -5.20 2.76
C ILE A 57 12.62 -6.02 2.11
N ARG A 58 13.50 -6.62 2.92
CA ARG A 58 14.59 -7.49 2.42
C ARG A 58 14.05 -8.74 1.73
N GLU A 59 13.02 -9.37 2.27
CA GLU A 59 12.35 -10.53 1.64
C GLU A 59 11.66 -10.14 0.32
N MET A 60 10.97 -8.99 0.29
CA MET A 60 10.40 -8.48 -0.95
C MET A 60 11.48 -8.27 -2.01
N LYS A 61 12.61 -7.67 -1.62
CA LYS A 61 13.74 -7.43 -2.53
C LYS A 61 14.35 -8.73 -3.06
N SER A 62 14.49 -9.77 -2.23
CA SER A 62 15.03 -11.08 -2.69
C SER A 62 14.09 -11.77 -3.69
N ARG A 63 12.80 -11.41 -3.69
CA ARG A 63 11.78 -11.86 -4.65
C ARG A 63 11.61 -10.93 -5.86
N GLY A 64 12.46 -9.91 -6.00
CA GLY A 64 12.40 -8.93 -7.08
C GLY A 64 11.31 -7.86 -6.94
N LEU A 65 10.69 -7.73 -5.76
CA LEU A 65 9.66 -6.74 -5.47
C LEU A 65 10.29 -5.50 -4.81
N VAL A 66 10.09 -4.33 -5.42
CA VAL A 66 10.58 -3.06 -4.89
C VAL A 66 9.54 -2.45 -3.94
N TYR A 67 9.91 -2.29 -2.67
CA TYR A 67 9.11 -1.53 -1.72
C TYR A 67 9.21 -0.04 -2.01
N ARG A 68 8.04 0.62 -2.10
CA ARG A 68 7.93 2.08 -2.17
C ARG A 68 7.00 2.53 -1.04
N PRO A 69 7.43 3.42 -0.14
CA PRO A 69 6.58 3.94 0.92
C PRO A 69 5.28 4.54 0.34
N ARG A 70 4.18 4.37 1.08
CA ARG A 70 2.84 4.88 0.74
C ARG A 70 2.47 6.13 1.54
N ASP A 71 3.41 6.66 2.31
CA ASP A 71 3.27 7.96 2.94
C ASP A 71 3.50 9.05 1.89
N THR A 72 2.46 9.83 1.61
CA THR A 72 2.49 10.97 0.69
C THR A 72 2.39 12.31 1.41
N SER A 73 2.44 12.35 2.74
CA SER A 73 2.35 13.59 3.54
C SER A 73 3.51 14.56 3.29
N GLN A 74 4.65 14.06 2.80
CA GLN A 74 5.84 14.85 2.50
C GLN A 74 5.97 15.23 1.02
N ARG A 75 4.88 15.15 0.23
CA ARG A 75 4.86 15.55 -1.18
C ARG A 75 4.14 16.86 -1.41
#